data_AF-A0A661P972-F1
#
_entry.id   AF-A0A661P972-F1
#
_cell.length_a   1.000
_cell.length_b   1.000
_cell.length_c   1.000
_cell.angle_alpha   90.00
_cell.angle_beta   90.00
_cell.angle_gamma   90.00
#
_symmetry.space_group_name_H-M   'P 1'
#
loop_
_entity.id
_entity.type
_entity.pdbx_description
1 polymer ?
#
loop_
_entity_poly.entity_id
_entity_poly.type
_entity_poly.pdbx_seq_one_letter_code
_entity_poly.pdbx_strand_id
1 'polypeptide(L)'
;MRLSASRNLLAAGLVMAVAASCMLDWDRLDPSEGVGGQGNTTTVGVCEPGTTAPCYSGEDGTEGVGLCVAGQTTCDSDGNGYGPCEGEVVPVAEDCDAPTDEDCD
;
A
#
# COMPACT_ATOMS: atom_id res chain seq x y z
N MET A 1 -4.39 45.78 38.53
CA MET A 1 -4.01 45.57 39.93
C MET A 1 -5.21 44.97 40.66
N ARG A 2 -5.03 43.78 41.26
CA ARG A 2 -5.90 43.10 42.26
C ARG A 2 -7.21 42.49 41.74
N LEU A 3 -7.31 41.15 41.70
CA LEU A 3 -7.59 40.20 42.81
C LEU A 3 -8.96 40.44 43.48
N SER A 4 -9.91 39.54 43.24
CA SER A 4 -10.50 38.73 44.31
C SER A 4 -11.39 37.64 43.71
N ALA A 5 -11.01 36.38 43.90
CA ALA A 5 -11.88 35.23 43.72
C ALA A 5 -12.68 35.03 45.00
N SER A 6 -14.00 35.20 44.95
CA SER A 6 -14.91 34.78 46.02
C SER A 6 -15.86 33.73 45.47
N ARG A 7 -15.50 32.48 45.74
CA ARG A 7 -16.32 31.28 45.57
C ARG A 7 -17.49 31.33 46.55
N ASN A 8 -18.72 31.15 46.07
CA ASN A 8 -19.84 30.50 46.79
C ASN A 8 -21.00 30.34 45.79
N LEU A 9 -21.16 29.18 45.16
CA LEU A 9 -21.91 27.98 45.60
C LEU A 9 -23.43 28.18 45.57
N LEU A 10 -24.10 27.13 45.03
CA LEU A 10 -25.54 26.85 44.90
C LEU A 10 -26.13 27.33 43.56
N ALA A 11 -26.82 26.55 42.74
CA ALA A 11 -27.14 25.12 42.71
C ALA A 11 -27.80 24.84 41.34
N ALA A 12 -27.73 23.57 40.92
CA ALA A 12 -28.70 22.89 40.05
C ALA A 12 -28.82 23.31 38.57
N GLY A 13 -28.69 22.32 37.66
CA GLY A 13 -29.24 22.46 36.31
C GLY A 13 -28.50 21.68 35.22
N LEU A 14 -28.35 20.37 35.39
CA LEU A 14 -27.96 19.43 34.36
C LEU A 14 -29.03 19.39 33.25
N VAL A 15 -28.82 20.01 32.08
CA VAL A 15 -29.39 19.53 30.80
C VAL A 15 -28.41 19.81 29.66
N MET A 16 -28.03 18.73 28.99
CA MET A 16 -27.13 18.61 27.85
C MET A 16 -27.48 19.56 26.70
N ALA A 17 -26.50 20.36 26.26
CA ALA A 17 -26.47 20.97 24.94
C ALA A 17 -25.05 20.81 24.36
N VAL A 18 -24.74 19.59 23.92
CA VAL A 18 -23.55 19.33 23.09
C VAL A 18 -24.01 19.39 21.63
N ALA A 19 -23.40 20.31 20.88
CA ALA A 19 -23.41 20.48 19.43
C ALA A 19 -24.76 20.84 18.76
N ALA A 20 -24.95 22.14 18.52
CA ALA A 20 -25.79 22.68 17.45
C ALA A 20 -25.14 22.42 16.06
N SER A 21 -24.99 21.16 15.68
CA SER A 21 -24.57 20.74 14.32
C SER A 21 -25.37 19.56 13.77
N CYS A 22 -26.41 19.12 14.48
CA CYS A 22 -27.23 17.95 14.13
C CYS A 22 -28.64 18.31 13.64
N MET A 23 -28.80 19.43 12.93
CA MET A 23 -30.03 19.71 12.20
C MET A 23 -30.07 18.87 10.91
N LEU A 24 -30.51 17.62 11.08
CA LEU A 24 -31.59 17.00 10.30
C LEU A 24 -31.58 17.29 8.78
N ASP A 25 -30.74 16.57 8.03
CA ASP A 25 -30.96 16.35 6.60
C ASP A 25 -31.53 14.94 6.41
N TRP A 26 -32.80 14.88 6.00
CA TRP A 26 -33.63 13.68 5.86
C TRP A 26 -33.50 13.03 4.47
N ASP A 27 -32.33 13.11 3.81
CA ASP A 27 -32.10 12.59 2.45
C ASP A 27 -31.31 11.25 2.39
N ARG A 28 -31.33 10.43 3.44
CA ARG A 28 -30.64 9.11 3.46
C ARG A 28 -31.53 7.89 3.67
N LEU A 29 -32.77 7.96 3.19
CA LEU A 29 -33.59 6.77 2.94
C LEU A 29 -34.05 6.76 1.48
N ASP A 30 -33.10 6.63 0.55
CA ASP A 30 -33.40 6.15 -0.80
C ASP A 30 -33.38 4.61 -0.76
N PRO A 31 -34.51 3.91 -0.99
CA PRO A 31 -34.55 2.45 -1.06
C PRO A 31 -34.04 1.88 -2.40
N SER A 32 -33.20 2.60 -3.15
CA SER A 32 -32.69 2.13 -4.44
C SER A 32 -31.19 2.28 -4.63
N GLU A 33 -30.40 1.88 -3.62
CA GLU A 33 -29.01 1.43 -3.81
C GLU A 33 -28.97 0.15 -4.69
N GLY A 34 -29.32 0.31 -5.96
CA GLY A 34 -28.92 -0.58 -7.02
C GLY A 34 -27.49 -0.24 -7.41
N VAL A 35 -26.53 -0.45 -6.50
CA VAL A 35 -25.12 -0.50 -6.90
C VAL A 35 -24.93 -1.82 -7.64
N GLY A 36 -25.20 -1.78 -8.94
CA GLY A 36 -24.83 -2.83 -9.88
C GLY A 36 -23.30 -2.88 -10.00
N GLY A 37 -22.64 -3.46 -8.99
CA GLY A 37 -21.25 -3.87 -9.06
C GLY A 37 -21.11 -5.05 -10.02
N GLN A 38 -21.10 -4.76 -11.31
CA GLN A 38 -20.62 -5.69 -12.33
C GLN A 38 -19.35 -5.09 -12.93
N GLY A 39 -18.31 -5.02 -12.09
CA GLY A 39 -16.95 -5.06 -12.59
C GLY A 39 -16.80 -6.43 -13.25
N ASN A 40 -16.90 -6.43 -14.58
CA ASN A 40 -16.75 -7.60 -15.41
C ASN A 40 -15.45 -8.34 -15.07
N THR A 41 -15.56 -9.49 -14.39
CA THR A 41 -14.51 -10.49 -14.23
C THR A 41 -14.25 -11.23 -15.55
N THR A 42 -13.87 -10.49 -16.59
CA THR A 42 -13.38 -11.08 -17.85
C THR A 42 -11.89 -10.87 -17.93
N THR A 43 -11.16 -11.90 -17.48
CA THR A 43 -9.77 -12.21 -17.87
C THR A 43 -8.92 -10.98 -18.18
N VAL A 44 -8.65 -10.17 -17.17
CA VAL A 44 -7.49 -9.28 -17.27
C VAL A 44 -6.33 -10.22 -17.04
N GLY A 45 -5.61 -10.55 -18.12
CA GLY A 45 -4.28 -11.11 -17.94
C GLY A 45 -3.54 -10.25 -16.90
N VAL A 46 -2.83 -10.88 -15.98
CA VAL A 46 -2.02 -10.20 -14.94
C VAL A 46 -1.08 -9.17 -15.58
N CYS A 47 -0.74 -9.39 -16.85
CA CYS A 47 0.06 -8.50 -17.69
C CYS A 47 -0.38 -8.61 -19.17
N GLU A 48 0.06 -7.65 -19.99
CA GLU A 48 -0.12 -7.73 -21.44
C GLU A 48 0.88 -8.76 -22.01
N PRO A 49 0.42 -9.76 -22.80
CA PRO A 49 1.30 -10.81 -23.33
C PRO A 49 2.55 -10.28 -24.03
N GLY A 50 3.72 -10.83 -23.66
CA GLY A 50 5.00 -10.45 -24.23
C GLY A 50 5.58 -9.11 -23.75
N THR A 51 4.91 -8.40 -22.83
CA THR A 51 5.51 -7.22 -22.19
C THR A 51 6.63 -7.61 -21.24
N THR A 52 7.63 -6.74 -21.11
CA THR A 52 8.74 -6.91 -20.17
C THR A 52 8.63 -5.93 -19.01
N ALA A 53 9.07 -6.38 -17.83
CA ALA A 53 9.15 -5.57 -16.63
C ALA A 53 10.48 -5.82 -15.90
N PRO A 54 11.05 -4.81 -15.21
CA PRO A 54 12.17 -5.04 -14.32
C PRO A 54 11.77 -5.97 -13.18
N CYS A 55 12.70 -6.82 -12.76
CA CYS A 55 12.49 -7.74 -11.65
C CYS A 55 13.80 -7.98 -10.91
N TYR A 56 13.67 -8.35 -9.65
CA TYR A 56 14.77 -8.73 -8.79
C TYR A 56 14.21 -9.62 -7.68
N SER A 57 14.79 -10.80 -7.48
CA SER A 57 14.35 -11.77 -6.48
C SER A 57 15.30 -11.87 -5.27
N GLY A 58 16.40 -11.12 -5.28
CA GLY A 58 17.32 -10.98 -4.14
C GLY A 58 16.73 -10.17 -2.99
N GLU A 59 17.44 -10.10 -1.87
CA GLU A 59 16.99 -9.36 -0.68
C GLU A 59 16.91 -7.85 -0.95
N ASP A 60 15.92 -7.17 -0.35
CA ASP A 60 15.75 -5.72 -0.51
C ASP A 60 17.02 -4.96 -0.08
N GLY A 61 17.52 -4.07 -0.94
CA GLY A 61 18.71 -3.26 -0.68
C GLY A 61 20.02 -3.82 -1.23
N THR A 62 20.00 -5.04 -1.78
CA THR A 62 21.17 -5.65 -2.44
C THR A 62 21.24 -5.36 -3.95
N GLU A 63 20.14 -4.87 -4.54
CA GLU A 63 20.09 -4.53 -5.96
C GLU A 63 21.11 -3.42 -6.30
N GLY A 64 22.05 -3.73 -7.20
CA GLY A 64 23.09 -2.81 -7.64
C GLY A 64 24.32 -2.75 -6.73
N VAL A 65 24.42 -3.63 -5.74
CA VAL A 65 25.60 -3.82 -4.89
C VAL A 65 26.43 -4.97 -5.43
N GLY A 66 27.76 -4.83 -5.46
CA GLY A 66 28.66 -5.87 -5.95
C GLY A 66 28.30 -6.36 -7.37
N LEU A 67 28.09 -7.67 -7.49
CA LEU A 67 27.62 -8.31 -8.71
C LEU A 67 26.09 -8.34 -8.87
N CYS A 68 25.34 -8.02 -7.80
CA CYS A 68 23.89 -8.15 -7.79
C CYS A 68 23.23 -7.09 -8.67
N VAL A 69 22.40 -7.55 -9.61
CA VAL A 69 21.71 -6.69 -10.57
C VAL A 69 20.31 -7.19 -10.85
N ALA A 70 19.38 -6.26 -11.07
CA ALA A 70 18.05 -6.57 -11.57
C ALA A 70 18.08 -7.15 -12.98
N GLY A 71 17.15 -8.08 -13.22
CA GLY A 71 16.88 -8.67 -14.52
C GLY A 71 15.62 -8.10 -15.16
N GLN A 72 15.14 -8.83 -16.18
CA GLN A 72 13.85 -8.58 -16.81
C GLN A 72 13.02 -9.85 -16.85
N THR A 73 11.74 -9.72 -16.58
CA THR A 73 10.78 -10.81 -16.75
C THR A 73 9.84 -10.46 -17.88
N THR A 74 9.38 -11.49 -18.60
CA THR A 74 8.45 -11.36 -19.73
C THR A 74 7.11 -11.96 -19.36
N CYS A 75 6.03 -11.25 -19.66
CA CYS A 75 4.67 -11.74 -19.53
C CYS A 75 4.42 -12.90 -20.50
N ASP A 76 3.82 -13.98 -20.01
CA ASP A 76 3.48 -15.14 -20.84
C ASP A 76 2.50 -14.77 -21.98
N SER A 77 2.46 -15.60 -23.01
CA SER A 77 1.64 -15.36 -24.21
C SER A 77 0.13 -15.35 -23.94
N ASP A 78 -0.30 -15.96 -22.83
CA ASP A 78 -1.70 -16.03 -22.42
C ASP A 78 -2.06 -14.87 -21.47
N GLY A 79 -1.09 -14.03 -21.09
CA GLY A 79 -1.22 -12.93 -20.16
C GLY A 79 -1.41 -13.37 -18.71
N ASN A 80 -1.18 -14.62 -18.36
CA ASN A 80 -1.51 -15.15 -17.04
C ASN A 80 -0.51 -14.76 -15.95
N GLY A 81 0.69 -14.32 -16.32
CA GLY A 81 1.70 -13.85 -15.39
C GLY A 81 3.06 -13.60 -16.03
N TYR A 82 3.99 -13.12 -15.20
CA TYR A 82 5.39 -12.93 -15.56
C TYR A 82 6.17 -14.23 -15.33
N GLY A 83 7.07 -14.53 -16.27
CA GLY A 83 7.98 -15.67 -16.19
C GLY A 83 9.15 -15.47 -15.23
N PRO A 84 10.23 -16.28 -15.34
CA PRO A 84 11.44 -16.09 -14.54
C PRO A 84 12.05 -14.71 -14.80
N CYS A 85 12.79 -14.20 -13.82
CA CYS A 85 13.54 -12.98 -13.98
C CYS A 85 14.87 -13.31 -14.69
N GLU A 86 14.95 -13.00 -15.98
CA GLU A 86 16.12 -13.31 -16.79
C GLU A 86 17.20 -12.25 -16.61
N GLY A 87 18.43 -12.71 -16.39
CA GLY A 87 19.60 -11.85 -16.26
C GLY A 87 19.76 -11.19 -14.88
N GLU A 88 18.92 -11.54 -13.91
CA GLU A 88 19.19 -11.14 -12.53
C GLU A 88 20.42 -11.88 -11.98
N VAL A 89 21.15 -11.21 -11.12
CA VAL A 89 22.16 -11.81 -10.24
C VAL A 89 21.74 -11.46 -8.82
N VAL A 90 21.47 -12.48 -8.01
CA VAL A 90 21.01 -12.33 -6.63
C VAL A 90 22.13 -12.66 -5.66
N PRO A 91 22.04 -12.22 -4.39
CA PRO A 91 23.04 -12.50 -3.39
C PRO A 91 23.21 -14.01 -3.21
N VAL A 92 24.46 -14.45 -3.13
CA VAL A 92 24.83 -15.81 -2.77
C VAL A 92 25.77 -15.79 -1.58
N ALA A 93 26.12 -16.96 -1.06
CA ALA A 93 27.11 -17.01 0.00
C ALA A 93 28.49 -16.58 -0.53
N GLU A 94 29.16 -15.71 0.22
CA GLU A 94 30.51 -15.23 -0.09
C GLU A 94 31.48 -16.37 -0.42
N ASP A 95 32.17 -16.21 -1.54
CA ASP A 95 33.39 -16.94 -1.83
C ASP A 95 34.58 -16.03 -1.56
N CYS A 96 35.25 -16.22 -0.43
CA CYS A 96 36.37 -15.37 -0.04
C CYS A 96 37.57 -15.41 -1.03
N ASP A 97 37.60 -16.38 -1.95
CA ASP A 97 38.62 -16.46 -2.99
C ASP A 97 38.20 -15.73 -4.29
N ALA A 98 36.94 -15.32 -4.39
CA ALA A 98 36.45 -14.55 -5.53
C ALA A 98 36.89 -13.07 -5.42
N PRO A 99 37.16 -12.41 -6.57
CA PRO A 99 37.64 -11.03 -6.60
C PRO A 99 36.52 -10.00 -6.51
N THR A 100 35.27 -10.45 -6.43
CA THR A 100 34.05 -9.66 -6.51
C THR A 100 33.25 -9.86 -5.22
N ASP A 101 32.21 -9.05 -5.05
CA ASP A 101 31.29 -9.12 -3.92
C ASP A 101 30.04 -9.89 -4.38
N GLU A 102 29.80 -11.05 -3.76
CA GLU A 102 28.78 -12.01 -4.15
C GLU A 102 27.56 -12.05 -3.21
N ASP A 103 27.72 -11.64 -1.95
CA ASP A 103 26.67 -11.49 -0.94
C ASP A 103 26.02 -10.10 -0.93
N CYS A 104 26.63 -9.15 -1.64
CA CYS A 104 26.06 -7.86 -1.96
C CYS A 104 25.76 -7.03 -0.69
N ASP A 105 26.74 -6.98 0.23
CA ASP A 105 26.72 -6.28 1.54
C ASP A 105 27.45 -4.92 1.63
#